data_AF-A0A843JLD1-F1
#
_entry.id   AF-A0A843JLD1-F1
#
_cell.length_a   1.000
_cell.length_b   1.000
_cell.length_c   1.000
_cell.angle_alpha   90.00
_cell.angle_beta   90.00
_cell.angle_gamma   90.00
#
_symmetry.space_group_name_H-M   'P 1'
#
loop_
_entity.id
_entity.type
_entity.pdbx_description
1 polymer ?
#
loop_
_entity_poly.entity_id
_entity_poly.type
_entity_poly.pdbx_seq_one_letter_code
_entity_poly.pdbx_strand_id
1 'polypeptide(L)'
;YKWCEYTKKCYRPFEETCSIGGDVDEHGCKGSAGYIWCEVKNKCIRPWEESCTIGGDVDEHGCLIAAGYKWCEGLKKCIRPWEEECPTD
;
A
#
# COMPACT_ATOMS: atom_id res chain seq x y z
N TYR A 1 17.75 28.55 -15.76
CA TYR A 1 17.95 27.62 -14.64
C TYR A 1 17.91 28.42 -13.35
N LYS A 2 17.17 27.99 -12.33
CA LYS A 2 17.04 28.67 -11.02
C LYS A 2 17.77 27.85 -9.96
N TRP A 3 18.65 28.49 -9.19
CA TRP A 3 19.35 27.85 -8.08
C TRP A 3 18.42 27.66 -6.89
N CYS A 4 18.46 26.47 -6.29
CA CYS A 4 17.74 26.14 -5.07
C CYS A 4 18.72 25.98 -3.92
N GLU A 5 18.67 26.87 -2.92
CA GLU A 5 19.55 26.81 -1.75
C GLU A 5 19.24 25.62 -0.84
N TYR A 6 17.98 25.17 -0.83
CA TYR A 6 17.51 24.05 -0.01
C TYR A 6 18.06 22.68 -0.47
N THR A 7 18.10 22.44 -1.78
CA THR A 7 18.58 21.16 -2.35
C THR A 7 19.98 21.26 -2.96
N LYS A 8 20.57 22.47 -2.98
CA LYS A 8 21.86 22.79 -3.60
C LYS A 8 21.97 22.33 -5.07
N LYS A 9 20.90 22.53 -5.86
CA LYS A 9 20.81 22.14 -7.27
C LYS A 9 20.20 23.24 -8.15
N CYS A 10 20.53 23.24 -9.44
CA CYS A 10 19.97 24.12 -10.46
C CYS A 10 18.77 23.46 -11.16
N TYR A 11 17.58 24.07 -11.09
CA TYR A 11 16.35 23.57 -11.71
C TYR A 11 16.01 24.33 -13.00
N ARG A 12 15.32 23.68 -13.95
CA ARG A 12 14.87 24.32 -15.19
C ARG A 12 13.59 25.14 -14.93
N PRO A 13 13.31 26.20 -15.72
CA PRO A 13 12.13 27.04 -15.48
C PRO A 13 10.77 26.33 -15.67
N PHE A 14 10.74 25.20 -16.36
CA PHE A 14 9.53 24.43 -16.69
C PHE A 14 9.46 23.07 -15.97
N GLU A 15 10.48 22.70 -15.19
CA GLU A 15 10.51 21.47 -14.38
C GLU A 15 10.73 21.83 -12.92
N GLU A 16 9.80 21.34 -12.10
CA GLU A 16 9.80 21.16 -10.65
C GLU A 16 10.49 22.26 -9.82
N THR A 17 9.64 22.99 -9.08
CA THR A 17 10.06 24.08 -8.20
C THR A 17 10.99 23.60 -7.10
N CYS A 18 11.74 24.54 -6.52
CA CYS A 18 12.62 24.37 -5.37
C CYS A 18 11.82 24.06 -4.08
N SER A 19 11.17 22.90 -4.03
CA SER A 19 10.47 22.38 -2.86
C SER A 19 11.26 21.21 -2.27
N ILE A 20 11.46 21.22 -0.94
CA ILE A 20 11.91 20.02 -0.22
C ILE A 20 10.72 19.05 -0.22
N GLY A 21 10.72 18.07 -1.12
CA GLY A 21 9.64 17.09 -1.25
C GLY A 21 8.47 17.59 -2.11
N GLY A 22 8.68 17.67 -3.42
CA GLY A 22 7.65 18.09 -4.38
C GLY A 22 6.59 17.03 -4.70
N ASP A 23 6.78 15.80 -4.23
CA ASP A 23 5.94 14.64 -4.54
C ASP A 23 5.30 14.03 -3.28
N VAL A 24 5.25 14.80 -2.20
CA VAL A 24 4.82 14.31 -0.89
C VAL A 24 3.33 14.63 -0.67
N ASP A 25 2.49 13.62 -0.51
CA ASP A 25 1.06 13.77 -0.19
C ASP A 25 0.88 14.39 1.22
N GLU A 26 -0.36 14.74 1.61
CA GLU A 26 -0.71 15.32 2.93
C GLU A 26 -0.17 14.51 4.12
N HIS A 27 0.08 13.22 3.92
CA HIS A 27 0.59 12.30 4.93
C HIS A 27 2.10 12.10 4.93
N GLY A 28 2.87 12.84 4.12
CA GLY A 28 4.32 12.67 4.08
C GLY A 28 4.80 11.55 3.13
N CYS A 29 3.93 10.99 2.30
CA CYS A 29 4.26 9.90 1.37
C CYS A 29 4.70 10.37 0.01
N LYS A 30 5.76 9.78 -0.52
CA LYS A 30 6.36 10.13 -1.81
C LYS A 30 5.73 9.36 -2.97
N GLY A 31 4.69 9.92 -3.57
CA GLY A 31 4.00 9.34 -4.73
C GLY A 31 4.93 9.08 -5.91
N SER A 32 5.94 9.93 -6.14
CA SER A 32 6.91 9.75 -7.25
C SER A 32 7.89 8.58 -7.04
N ALA A 33 8.11 8.17 -5.79
CA ALA A 33 8.80 6.91 -5.48
C ALA A 33 7.83 5.71 -5.39
N GLY A 34 6.55 5.96 -5.71
CA GLY A 34 5.40 5.05 -5.63
C GLY A 34 5.09 4.55 -4.22
N TYR A 35 5.31 5.41 -3.22
CA TYR A 35 4.72 5.22 -1.91
C TYR A 35 3.26 5.69 -1.93
N ILE A 36 2.40 4.94 -1.27
CA ILE A 36 0.99 5.25 -1.06
C ILE A 36 0.74 5.31 0.44
N TRP A 37 -0.01 6.31 0.90
CA TRP A 37 -0.42 6.37 2.29
C TRP A 37 -1.42 5.27 2.61
N CYS A 38 -1.16 4.54 3.68
CA CYS A 38 -2.07 3.54 4.20
C CYS A 38 -2.61 3.96 5.56
N GLU A 39 -3.89 4.35 5.61
CA GLU A 39 -4.56 4.76 6.86
C GLU A 39 -4.58 3.65 7.90
N VAL A 40 -4.80 2.42 7.44
CA VAL A 40 -4.90 1.23 8.28
C VAL A 40 -3.59 0.96 9.03
N LYS A 41 -2.45 1.20 8.37
CA LYS A 41 -1.12 0.97 8.92
C LYS A 41 -0.44 2.25 9.44
N ASN A 42 -1.08 3.40 9.26
CA ASN A 42 -0.54 4.75 9.55
C ASN A 42 0.89 4.94 9.02
N LYS A 43 1.18 4.41 7.82
CA LYS A 43 2.50 4.52 7.20
C LYS A 43 2.40 4.58 5.67
N CYS A 44 3.43 5.15 5.06
CA CYS A 44 3.63 5.08 3.63
C CYS A 44 4.11 3.68 3.24
N ILE A 45 3.33 2.98 2.41
CA ILE A 45 3.65 1.64 1.92
C ILE A 45 3.95 1.69 0.42
N ARG A 46 4.71 0.71 -0.07
CA ARG A 46 4.85 0.47 -1.51
C ARG A 46 3.86 -0.64 -1.86
N PRO A 47 2.83 -0.40 -2.68
CA PRO A 47 1.75 -1.35 -2.90
C PRO A 47 2.20 -2.68 -3.53
N TRP A 48 3.39 -2.72 -4.14
CA TRP A 48 4.00 -3.93 -4.69
C TRP A 48 4.94 -4.67 -3.71
N GLU A 49 5.27 -4.09 -2.57
CA GLU A 49 6.01 -4.76 -1.48
C GLU A 49 5.10 -5.10 -0.30
N GLU A 50 4.09 -4.26 -0.05
CA GLU A 50 3.21 -4.39 1.10
C GLU A 50 1.81 -3.89 0.75
N SER A 51 0.78 -4.68 1.08
CA SER A 51 -0.62 -4.30 0.91
C SER A 51 -1.11 -3.36 2.03
N CYS A 52 -2.09 -2.51 1.76
CA CYS A 52 -2.69 -1.62 2.77
C CYS A 52 -3.73 -2.33 3.67
N THR A 53 -4.00 -3.61 3.44
CA THR A 53 -4.98 -4.39 4.20
C THR A 53 -4.40 -4.92 5.52
N ILE A 54 -5.24 -5.00 6.55
CA ILE A 54 -4.91 -5.73 7.80
C ILE A 54 -4.67 -7.20 7.44
N GLY A 55 -3.47 -7.71 7.73
CA GLY A 55 -3.14 -9.13 7.60
C GLY A 55 -2.45 -9.56 6.30
N GLY A 56 -2.07 -8.61 5.43
CA GLY A 56 -1.24 -8.91 4.25
C GLY A 56 -2.04 -9.17 2.98
N ASP A 57 -1.55 -10.12 2.17
CA ASP A 57 -2.16 -10.46 0.89
C ASP A 57 -3.48 -11.21 1.08
N VAL A 58 -4.47 -10.79 0.29
CA VAL A 58 -5.78 -11.42 0.20
C VAL A 58 -5.92 -12.17 -1.12
N ASP A 59 -6.71 -13.24 -1.13
CA ASP A 59 -7.11 -13.92 -2.37
C ASP A 59 -8.22 -13.13 -3.11
N GLU A 60 -8.69 -13.66 -4.24
CA GLU A 60 -9.78 -13.07 -5.04
C GLU A 60 -11.09 -12.89 -4.25
N HIS A 61 -11.27 -13.64 -3.16
CA HIS A 61 -12.44 -13.57 -2.29
C HIS A 61 -12.22 -12.68 -1.06
N GLY A 62 -11.07 -12.00 -0.95
CA GLY A 62 -10.73 -11.13 0.18
C GLY A 62 -10.25 -11.88 1.42
N CYS A 63 -9.91 -13.17 1.32
CA CYS A 63 -9.40 -13.97 2.43
C CYS A 63 -7.90 -13.82 2.61
N LEU A 64 -7.47 -13.62 3.86
CA LEU A 64 -6.06 -13.42 4.20
C LEU A 64 -5.24 -14.69 4.03
N ILE A 65 -4.48 -14.76 2.93
CA ILE A 65 -3.64 -15.91 2.57
C ILE A 65 -2.50 -16.06 3.58
N ALA A 66 -1.88 -14.95 3.98
CA ALA A 66 -0.76 -14.96 4.92
C ALA A 66 -1.16 -15.48 6.32
N ALA A 67 -2.42 -15.32 6.70
CA ALA A 67 -2.96 -15.86 7.95
C ALA A 67 -3.58 -17.26 7.78
N GLY A 68 -3.46 -17.86 6.58
CA GLY A 68 -3.94 -19.19 6.22
C GLY A 68 -5.46 -19.34 6.17
N TYR A 69 -6.19 -18.23 5.99
CA TYR A 69 -7.62 -18.29 5.72
C TYR A 69 -7.87 -18.83 4.31
N LYS A 70 -8.94 -19.61 4.16
CA LYS A 70 -9.38 -20.18 2.88
C LYS A 70 -10.84 -19.81 2.64
N TRP A 71 -11.16 -19.34 1.44
CA TRP A 71 -12.55 -19.14 1.04
C TRP A 71 -13.32 -20.46 1.00
N CYS A 72 -14.52 -20.47 1.58
CA CYS A 72 -15.44 -21.58 1.54
C CYS A 72 -16.76 -21.17 0.87
N GLU A 73 -17.06 -21.74 -0.29
CA GLU A 73 -18.29 -21.48 -1.05
C GLU A 73 -19.55 -21.84 -0.27
N GLY A 74 -19.54 -22.98 0.45
CA GLY A 74 -20.70 -23.45 1.22
C GLY A 74 -21.13 -22.51 2.35
N LEU A 75 -20.18 -21.78 2.94
CA LEU A 75 -20.43 -20.84 4.04
C LEU A 75 -20.33 -19.36 3.62
N LYS A 76 -19.88 -19.08 2.39
CA LYS A 76 -19.60 -17.74 1.85
C LYS A 76 -18.77 -16.88 2.80
N LYS A 77 -17.80 -17.50 3.47
CA LYS A 77 -16.87 -16.82 4.39
C LYS A 77 -15.48 -17.41 4.28
N CYS A 78 -14.50 -16.61 4.67
CA CYS A 78 -13.14 -17.06 4.91
C CYS A 78 -13.11 -17.90 6.19
N ILE A 79 -12.75 -19.18 6.06
CA ILE A 79 -12.61 -20.09 7.19
C ILE A 79 -11.14 -20.41 7.44
N ARG A 80 -10.82 -20.85 8.65
CA ARG A 80 -9.52 -21.42 8.97
C ARG A 80 -9.64 -22.94 8.82
N PRO A 81 -8.99 -23.56 7.83
CA PRO A 81 -9.21 -24.98 7.52
C PRO A 81 -8.80 -25.95 8.65
N TRP A 82 -8.05 -25.47 9.64
CA TRP A 82 -7.67 -26.24 10.83
C TRP A 82 -8.60 -26.01 12.05
N GLU A 83 -9.57 -25.09 11.97
CA GLU A 83 -10.59 -24.86 13.00
C GLU A 83 -11.99 -25.23 12.51
N GLU A 84 -12.29 -24.93 11.24
CA GLU A 84 -13.58 -25.18 10.61
C GLU A 84 -13.38 -25.91 9.28
N GLU A 85 -14.12 -26.99 9.06
CA GLU A 85 -14.16 -27.70 7.77
C GLU A 85 -15.14 -27.01 6.81
N CYS A 86 -14.80 -26.95 5.52
CA CYS A 86 -15.73 -26.45 4.51
C CYS A 86 -16.68 -27.58 4.10
N PRO A 87 -17.99 -27.49 4.38
CA PRO A 87 -18.94 -28.46 3.85
C PRO A 87 -18.93 -28.38 2.32
N THR A 88 -18.59 -29.49 1.69
CA THR A 88 -18.68 -29.65 0.22
C THR A 88 -19.99 -30.37 -0.01
N ASP A 89 -21.02 -29.66 -0.49
CA ASP A 89 -22.27 -30.28 -0.95
C ASP A 89 -22.07 -30.81 -2.38
#